data_AF-A0A2M7N8U3-F1
#
_entry.id   AF-A0A2M7N8U3-F1
#
_cell.length_a   1.000
_cell.length_b   1.000
_cell.length_c   1.000
_cell.angle_alpha   90.00
_cell.angle_beta   90.00
_cell.angle_gamma   90.00
#
_symmetry.space_group_name_H-M   'P 1'
#
loop_
_entity.id
_entity.type
_entity.pdbx_description
1 polymer ?
#
loop_
_entity_poly.entity_id
_entity_poly.type
_entity_poly.pdbx_seq_one_letter_code
_entity_poly.pdbx_strand_id
1 'polypeptide(L)'
;MAADAGYASSDNISAAKALGIKAVGLPKKRGMKIEEMTGSEYVYKKLKRFRAGIEGNISMLKRVFGLDRCTWRGLEHFKAYVMSA
;
A
#
# COMPACT_ATOMS: atom_id res chain seq x y z
N MET A 1 -0.47 9.51 -0.98
CA MET A 1 -0.66 8.12 -0.50
C MET A 1 -0.65 7.17 -1.69
N ALA A 2 0.00 6.01 -1.57
CA ALA A 2 -0.10 4.92 -2.53
C ALA A 2 -0.52 3.66 -1.78
N ALA A 3 -1.49 2.91 -2.30
CA ALA A 3 -2.02 1.72 -1.63
C ALA A 3 -2.30 0.60 -2.64
N ASP A 4 -2.58 -0.61 -2.14
CA ASP A 4 -2.84 -1.77 -2.98
C ASP A 4 -4.19 -1.69 -3.72
N ALA A 5 -4.31 -2.47 -4.79
CA ALA A 5 -5.55 -2.65 -5.54
C ALA A 5 -6.74 -3.07 -4.69
N GLY A 6 -6.51 -3.77 -3.56
CA GLY A 6 -7.56 -4.14 -2.59
C GLY A 6 -8.25 -2.93 -1.94
N TYR A 7 -7.55 -1.81 -1.81
CA TYR A 7 -8.07 -0.58 -1.20
C TYR A 7 -8.71 0.38 -2.21
N ALA A 8 -8.80 -0.01 -3.48
CA ALA A 8 -9.37 0.85 -4.50
C ALA A 8 -10.89 0.95 -4.31
N SER A 9 -11.38 2.05 -3.72
CA SER A 9 -12.79 2.41 -3.68
C SER A 9 -12.94 3.93 -3.68
N SER A 10 -14.08 4.41 -4.17
CA SER A 10 -14.46 5.82 -4.10
C SER A 10 -14.49 6.32 -2.66
N ASP A 11 -15.07 5.53 -1.75
CA ASP A 11 -15.17 5.84 -0.33
C ASP A 11 -13.80 6.04 0.32
N ASN A 12 -12.82 5.18 0.00
CA ASN A 12 -11.47 5.31 0.54
C ASN A 12 -10.76 6.56 0.04
N ILE A 13 -11.00 6.98 -1.21
CA ILE A 13 -10.44 8.22 -1.74
C ILE A 13 -11.10 9.43 -1.06
N SER A 14 -12.42 9.41 -0.91
CA SER A 14 -13.16 10.48 -0.21
C SER A 14 -12.71 10.61 1.24
N ALA A 15 -12.59 9.49 1.96
CA ALA A 15 -12.09 9.45 3.33
C ALA A 15 -10.64 9.97 3.42
N ALA A 16 -9.76 9.51 2.52
CA ALA A 16 -8.38 9.99 2.46
C ALA A 16 -8.29 11.50 2.19
N LYS A 17 -9.13 12.03 1.30
CA LYS A 17 -9.20 13.47 1.02
C LYS A 17 -9.76 14.27 2.20
N ALA A 18 -10.76 13.73 2.91
CA ALA A 18 -11.29 14.35 4.13
C ALA A 18 -10.21 14.46 5.23
N LEU A 19 -9.26 13.52 5.25
CA LEU A 19 -8.07 13.57 6.11
C LEU A 19 -6.96 14.51 5.59
N GLY A 20 -7.21 15.26 4.51
CA GLY A 20 -6.26 16.23 3.94
C GLY A 20 -5.23 15.63 2.96
N ILE A 21 -5.38 14.38 2.53
CA ILE A 21 -4.45 13.77 1.58
C ILE A 21 -4.70 14.30 0.17
N LYS A 22 -3.71 15.04 -0.37
CA LYS A 22 -3.82 15.73 -1.67
C LYS A 22 -3.80 14.81 -2.90
N ALA A 23 -3.13 13.66 -2.82
CA ALA A 23 -3.01 12.72 -3.93
C ALA A 23 -3.03 11.28 -3.44
N VAL A 24 -3.95 10.47 -3.99
CA VAL A 24 -4.17 9.07 -3.63
C VAL A 24 -4.01 8.21 -4.87
N GLY A 25 -2.88 7.53 -5.00
CA GLY A 25 -2.55 6.68 -6.14
C GLY A 25 -2.93 5.23 -5.89
N LEU A 26 -4.09 4.81 -6.40
CA LEU A 26 -4.52 3.40 -6.37
C LEU A 26 -4.31 2.77 -7.76
N PRO A 27 -3.78 1.53 -7.84
CA PRO A 27 -3.43 0.91 -9.12
C PRO A 27 -4.63 0.45 -9.94
N LYS A 28 -5.77 0.14 -9.29
CA LYS A 28 -7.05 -0.14 -9.97
C LYS A 28 -7.88 1.13 -10.03
N LYS A 29 -8.30 1.51 -11.25
CA LYS A 29 -9.14 2.70 -11.48
C LYS A 29 -10.59 2.51 -11.00
N ARG A 30 -11.15 1.29 -11.11
CA ARG A 30 -12.55 0.97 -10.74
C ARG A 30 -13.58 2.06 -11.18
N GLY A 31 -13.44 2.55 -12.41
CA GLY A 31 -14.32 3.59 -12.97
C GLY A 31 -13.96 5.04 -12.62
N MET A 32 -12.96 5.28 -11.76
CA MET A 32 -12.53 6.63 -11.35
C MET A 32 -11.51 7.25 -12.31
N LYS A 33 -11.60 8.57 -12.49
CA LYS A 33 -10.63 9.32 -13.29
C LYS A 33 -9.35 9.58 -12.51
N ILE A 34 -8.22 9.59 -13.22
CA ILE A 34 -6.90 9.84 -12.63
C ILE A 34 -6.84 11.24 -11.99
N GLU A 35 -7.51 12.21 -12.60
CA GLU A 35 -7.59 13.59 -12.09
C GLU A 35 -8.26 13.65 -10.71
N GLU A 36 -9.32 12.87 -10.50
CA GLU A 36 -9.99 12.80 -9.20
C GLU A 36 -9.10 12.16 -8.13
N MET A 37 -8.21 11.26 -8.52
CA MET A 37 -7.35 10.52 -7.60
C MET A 37 -6.10 11.31 -7.19
N THR A 38 -5.40 11.90 -8.17
CA THR A 38 -4.07 12.48 -7.95
C THR A 38 -3.89 13.87 -8.54
N GLY A 39 -4.91 14.45 -9.17
CA GLY A 39 -4.88 15.77 -9.81
C GLY A 39 -4.03 15.84 -11.09
N SER A 40 -3.11 14.90 -11.31
CA SER A 40 -2.25 14.85 -12.49
C SER A 40 -1.83 13.41 -12.82
N GLU A 41 -1.74 13.11 -14.11
CA GLU A 41 -1.23 11.83 -14.61
C GLU A 41 0.24 11.60 -14.22
N TYR A 42 1.05 12.67 -14.14
CA TYR A 42 2.44 12.58 -13.71
C TYR A 42 2.53 12.04 -12.27
N VAL A 43 1.74 12.62 -11.36
CA VAL A 43 1.70 12.21 -9.95
C VAL A 43 1.18 10.78 -9.82
N TYR A 44 0.18 10.41 -10.61
CA TYR A 44 -0.33 9.03 -10.68
C TYR A 44 0.76 8.03 -11.08
N LYS A 45 1.49 8.30 -12.17
CA LYS A 45 2.59 7.45 -12.65
C LYS A 45 3.70 7.35 -11.59
N LYS A 46 4.02 8.46 -10.92
CA LYS A 46 5.03 8.50 -9.85
C LYS A 46 4.62 7.62 -8.66
N LEU A 47 3.39 7.73 -8.18
CA LEU A 47 2.86 6.91 -7.07
C LEU A 47 2.77 5.42 -7.45
N LYS A 48 2.40 5.10 -8.69
CA LYS A 48 2.38 3.72 -9.18
C LYS A 48 3.78 3.11 -9.22
N ARG A 49 4.79 3.86 -9.70
CA ARG A 49 6.19 3.43 -9.71
C ARG A 49 6.75 3.25 -8.29
N PHE A 50 6.43 4.17 -7.38
CA PHE A 50 6.82 4.07 -5.97
C PHE A 50 6.32 2.77 -5.34
N ARG A 51 5.03 2.46 -5.51
CA ARG A 51 4.44 1.19 -5.03
C ARG A 51 5.12 -0.03 -5.63
N ALA A 52 5.35 -0.03 -6.95
CA ALA A 52 6.02 -1.13 -7.63
C ALA A 52 7.46 -1.34 -7.13
N GLY A 53 8.17 -0.27 -6.78
CA GLY A 53 9.49 -0.36 -6.16
C GLY A 53 9.48 -1.06 -4.80
N ILE A 54 8.48 -0.75 -3.95
CA ILE A 54 8.29 -1.45 -2.66
C ILE A 54 8.02 -2.94 -2.89
N GLU A 55 7.15 -3.30 -3.82
CA GLU A 55 6.87 -4.71 -4.17
C GLU A 55 8.13 -5.41 -4.72
N GLY A 56 8.96 -4.70 -5.48
CA GLY A 56 10.25 -5.20 -5.96
C GLY A 56 11.20 -5.53 -4.80
N ASN A 57 11.32 -4.62 -3.84
CA ASN A 57 12.13 -4.85 -2.63
C ASN A 57 11.60 -6.03 -1.81
N ILE A 58 10.28 -6.13 -1.60
CA ILE A 58 9.65 -7.27 -0.93
C ILE A 58 9.95 -8.57 -1.68
N SER A 59 9.83 -8.57 -3.01
CA SER A 59 10.15 -9.75 -3.83
C SER A 59 11.63 -10.15 -3.71
N MET A 60 12.55 -9.19 -3.69
CA MET A 60 13.97 -9.45 -3.46
C MET A 60 14.20 -10.08 -2.08
N LEU A 61 13.63 -9.48 -1.03
CA LEU A 61 13.70 -10.01 0.35
C LEU A 61 13.20 -11.45 0.44
N LYS A 62 12.07 -11.75 -0.20
CA LYS A 62 11.50 -13.10 -0.22
C LYS A 62 12.38 -14.10 -0.96
N ARG A 63 12.83 -13.78 -2.18
CA ARG A 63 13.48 -14.73 -3.08
C ARG A 63 14.99 -14.87 -2.85
N VAL A 64 15.67 -13.77 -2.54
CA VAL A 64 17.14 -13.74 -2.39
C VAL A 64 17.55 -14.05 -0.95
N PHE A 65 16.82 -13.50 0.02
CA PHE A 65 17.15 -13.64 1.44
C PHE A 65 16.29 -14.69 2.17
N GLY A 66 15.39 -15.37 1.47
CA GLY A 66 14.56 -16.44 2.06
C GLY A 66 13.50 -15.96 3.05
N LEU A 67 13.15 -14.67 3.06
CA LEU A 67 12.13 -14.09 3.96
C LEU A 67 10.68 -14.35 3.48
N ASP A 68 10.46 -15.47 2.79
CA ASP A 68 9.16 -15.90 2.26
C ASP A 68 8.16 -16.22 3.39
N ARG A 69 8.63 -16.84 4.48
CA ARG A 69 7.78 -17.34 5.56
C ARG A 69 8.28 -16.90 6.92
N CYS A 70 7.45 -16.15 7.64
CA CYS A 70 7.69 -15.88 9.05
C CYS A 70 7.53 -17.18 9.86
N THR A 71 8.58 -17.59 10.58
CA THR A 71 8.56 -18.72 11.50
C THR A 71 8.00 -18.34 12.87
N TRP A 72 8.02 -17.05 13.18
CA TRP A 72 7.50 -16.45 14.41
C TRP A 72 5.96 -16.49 14.42
N ARG A 73 5.38 -17.52 15.06
CA ARG A 73 3.94 -17.80 15.07
C ARG A 73 3.47 -18.24 16.45
N GLY A 74 2.26 -17.87 16.85
CA GLY A 74 1.66 -18.28 18.13
C GLY A 74 1.56 -17.13 19.14
N LEU A 75 0.86 -17.40 20.24
CA LEU A 75 0.48 -16.39 21.22
C LEU A 75 1.69 -15.73 21.89
N GLU A 76 2.73 -16.50 22.22
CA GLU A 76 3.95 -15.95 22.86
C GLU A 76 4.66 -14.93 21.97
N HIS A 77 4.76 -15.24 20.68
CA HIS A 77 5.35 -14.35 19.69
C HIS A 77 4.47 -13.11 19.45
N PHE A 78 3.15 -13.27 19.43
CA PHE A 78 2.22 -12.13 19.36
C PHE A 78 2.33 -11.21 20.59
N LYS A 79 2.37 -11.79 21.80
CA LYS A 79 2.60 -11.09 23.07
C LYS A 79 3.88 -10.25 23.04
N ALA A 80 4.98 -10.84 22.56
CA ALA A 80 6.23 -10.12 22.36
C ALA A 80 6.12 -8.98 21.33
N TYR A 81 5.38 -9.18 20.23
CA TYR A 81 5.14 -8.14 19.22
C TYR A 81 4.35 -6.94 19.76
N VAL A 82 3.29 -7.20 20.54
CA VAL A 82 2.43 -6.15 21.12
C VAL A 82 2.92 -5.65 22.48
N MET A 83 4.09 -6.12 22.94
CA MET A 83 4.66 -5.79 24.26
C MET A 83 3.69 -6.07 25.42
N SER A 84 2.88 -7.12 25.32
CA SER A 84 1.94 -7.55 26.35
C SER A 84 2.50 -8.80 27.02
N ALA A 85 3.03 -8.67 28.23
CA ALA A 85 3.44 -9.81 29.07
C ALA A 85 2.27 -10.78 29.31
#